data_AF-A0A2U3K7I6-F1
#
_entry.id   AF-A0A2U3K7I6-F1
#
_cell.length_a   1.000
_cell.length_b   1.000
_cell.length_c   1.000
_cell.angle_alpha   90.00
_cell.angle_beta   90.00
_cell.angle_gamma   90.00
#
_symmetry.space_group_name_H-M   'P 1'
#
loop_
_entity.id
_entity.type
_entity.pdbx_description
1 polymer ?
#
loop_
_entity_poly.entity_id
_entity_poly.type
_entity_poly.pdbx_seq_one_letter_code
_entity_poly.pdbx_strand_id
1 'polypeptide(L)'
;MLLDLILLFLPFSPPAQPCKANPDLAGKCFVVHGRMRAYNGNPTFRIWRIGTRRLLGVTGVHPGEEPVLPEGLACGFDCDVFADFEVCPFTREKAGVMRRVCVESASKVTLVGVSH
;
A
#
# COMPACT_ATOMS: atom_id res chain seq x y z
N MET A 1 50.23 11.30 -0.88
CA MET A 1 49.39 10.09 -0.75
C MET A 1 48.41 10.36 0.38
N LEU A 2 47.22 10.85 0.06
CA LEU A 2 46.18 11.21 1.02
C LEU A 2 45.18 10.05 1.04
N LEU A 3 44.92 9.48 2.22
CA LEU A 3 44.00 8.35 2.38
C LEU A 3 42.56 8.79 2.10
N ASP A 4 41.87 8.07 1.22
CA ASP A 4 40.45 8.21 0.94
C ASP A 4 39.61 7.72 2.13
N LEU A 5 38.93 8.66 2.80
CA LEU A 5 37.88 8.35 3.77
C LEU A 5 36.57 8.10 3.00
N ILE A 6 36.35 6.86 2.56
CA ILE A 6 35.08 6.47 1.94
C ILE A 6 34.02 6.38 3.05
N LEU A 7 33.26 7.47 3.19
CA LEU A 7 31.99 7.49 3.93
C LEU A 7 31.01 6.57 3.21
N LEU A 8 30.72 5.42 3.83
CA LEU A 8 29.63 4.54 3.41
C LEU A 8 28.30 5.28 3.64
N PHE A 9 27.83 6.01 2.63
CA PHE A 9 26.46 6.51 2.57
C PHE A 9 25.52 5.31 2.40
N LEU A 10 25.07 4.73 3.51
CA LEU A 10 23.88 3.88 3.47
C LEU A 10 22.70 4.76 3.03
N PRO A 11 21.94 4.40 1.99
CA PRO A 11 20.75 5.13 1.63
C PRO A 11 19.74 5.01 2.78
N PHE A 12 19.57 6.08 3.56
CA PHE A 12 18.49 6.19 4.52
C PHE A 12 17.21 6.44 3.73
N SER A 13 16.43 5.40 3.46
CA SER A 13 15.06 5.59 2.97
C SER A 13 14.25 6.23 4.08
N PRO A 14 13.66 7.42 3.87
CA PRO A 14 12.73 7.98 4.83
C PRO A 14 11.55 7.00 5.01
N PRO A 15 11.02 6.85 6.23
CA PRO A 15 9.87 6.00 6.47
C PRO A 15 8.73 6.42 5.54
N ALA A 16 7.98 5.44 5.01
CA ALA A 16 6.81 5.70 4.20
C ALA A 16 5.91 6.71 4.92
N GLN A 17 5.67 7.86 4.29
CA GLN A 17 4.94 8.93 4.94
C GLN A 17 3.48 8.50 5.17
N PRO A 18 2.93 8.70 6.38
CA PRO A 18 1.51 8.50 6.64
C PRO A 18 0.69 9.34 5.67
N CYS A 19 -0.35 8.76 5.09
CA CYS A 19 -1.14 9.42 4.06
C CYS A 19 -2.42 10.07 4.59
N LYS A 20 -2.81 9.82 5.84
CA LYS A 20 -3.98 10.41 6.49
C LYS A 20 -3.95 11.94 6.54
N ALA A 21 -2.76 12.55 6.60
CA ALA A 21 -2.59 14.00 6.62
C ALA A 21 -2.56 14.63 5.21
N ASN A 22 -2.70 13.84 4.15
CA ASN A 22 -2.60 14.34 2.78
C ASN A 22 -3.83 15.20 2.41
N PRO A 23 -3.65 16.42 1.89
CA PRO A 23 -4.76 17.30 1.53
C PRO A 23 -5.59 16.82 0.32
N ASP A 24 -5.04 15.94 -0.52
CA ASP A 24 -5.69 15.43 -1.74
C ASP A 24 -6.61 14.23 -1.50
N LEU A 25 -6.88 13.89 -0.24
CA LEU A 25 -7.81 12.82 0.11
C LEU A 25 -9.23 13.18 -0.33
N ALA A 26 -9.87 12.24 -1.04
CA ALA A 26 -11.24 12.34 -1.51
C ALA A 26 -12.30 12.05 -0.42
N GLY A 27 -11.88 11.80 0.82
CA GLY A 27 -12.74 11.52 1.96
C GLY A 27 -11.98 11.02 3.20
N LYS A 28 -12.72 10.72 4.27
CA LYS A 28 -12.14 10.18 5.51
C LYS A 28 -11.51 8.81 5.28
N CYS A 29 -10.43 8.52 6.01
CA CYS A 29 -9.89 7.18 6.09
C CYS A 29 -10.90 6.23 6.76
N PHE A 30 -10.84 4.95 6.41
CA PHE A 30 -11.73 3.93 6.93
C PHE A 30 -11.02 2.59 7.03
N VAL A 31 -11.49 1.73 7.94
CA VAL A 31 -10.92 0.39 8.14
C VAL A 31 -11.61 -0.62 7.24
N VAL A 32 -10.82 -1.49 6.60
CA VAL A 32 -11.30 -2.65 5.85
C VAL A 32 -10.61 -3.91 6.32
N HIS A 33 -11.39 -4.93 6.67
CA HIS A 33 -10.89 -6.29 6.74
C HIS A 33 -10.70 -6.81 5.31
N GLY A 34 -9.48 -7.19 4.94
CA GLY A 34 -9.17 -7.49 3.56
C GLY A 34 -8.00 -8.43 3.35
N ARG A 35 -7.81 -8.78 2.08
CA ARG A 35 -6.65 -9.50 1.57
C ARG A 35 -5.91 -8.63 0.57
N MET A 36 -4.68 -8.25 0.87
CA MET A 36 -3.79 -7.57 -0.06
C MET A 36 -2.90 -8.57 -0.78
N ARG A 37 -2.72 -8.39 -2.09
CA ARG A 37 -1.80 -9.17 -2.94
C ARG A 37 -1.20 -8.28 -4.04
N ALA A 38 -0.01 -8.62 -4.53
CA ALA A 38 0.54 -8.05 -5.76
C ALA A 38 -0.10 -8.67 -7.02
N TYR A 39 -0.47 -7.83 -7.98
CA TYR A 39 -1.01 -8.19 -9.28
C TYR A 39 -0.19 -7.53 -10.38
N ASN A 40 -0.22 -8.12 -11.58
CA ASN A 40 0.33 -7.46 -12.75
C ASN A 40 -0.48 -6.20 -13.11
N GLY A 41 0.25 -5.15 -13.47
CA GLY A 41 -0.29 -3.84 -13.85
C GLY A 41 -0.32 -2.84 -12.70
N ASN A 42 -0.83 -1.64 -12.99
CA ASN A 42 -0.92 -0.54 -12.03
C ASN A 42 -2.38 -0.32 -11.61
N PRO A 43 -2.73 -0.36 -10.31
CA PRO A 43 -1.85 -0.54 -9.16
C PRO A 43 -1.41 -1.99 -8.92
N THR A 44 -0.14 -2.15 -8.49
CA THR A 44 0.48 -3.45 -8.18
C THR A 44 -0.22 -4.11 -7.00
N PHE A 45 -0.28 -3.43 -5.85
CA PHE A 45 -0.97 -3.98 -4.68
C PHE A 45 -2.46 -3.66 -4.73
N ARG A 46 -3.28 -4.67 -4.50
CA ARG A 46 -4.73 -4.53 -4.45
C ARG A 46 -5.28 -5.21 -3.22
N ILE A 47 -6.19 -4.52 -2.52
CA ILE A 47 -6.89 -5.03 -1.35
C ILE A 47 -8.27 -5.49 -1.80
N TRP A 48 -8.51 -6.80 -1.73
CA TRP A 48 -9.85 -7.34 -1.79
C TRP A 48 -10.54 -7.13 -0.43
N ARG A 49 -11.66 -6.41 -0.44
CA ARG A 49 -12.54 -6.33 0.73
C ARG A 49 -13.28 -7.66 0.87
N ILE A 50 -12.89 -8.45 1.87
CA ILE A 50 -13.40 -9.81 2.07
C ILE A 50 -14.93 -9.80 2.14
N GLY A 51 -15.55 -10.76 1.45
CA GLY A 51 -17.01 -10.87 1.33
C GLY A 51 -17.65 -9.93 0.32
N THR A 52 -16.87 -9.18 -0.47
CA THR A 52 -17.41 -8.28 -1.50
C THR A 52 -16.82 -8.57 -2.88
N ARG A 53 -17.29 -7.87 -3.92
CA ARG A 53 -16.66 -7.87 -5.26
C ARG A 53 -15.76 -6.65 -5.49
N ARG A 54 -15.38 -5.93 -4.45
CA ARG A 54 -14.69 -4.64 -4.56
C ARG A 54 -13.19 -4.80 -4.27
N LEU A 55 -12.39 -4.29 -5.20
CA LEU A 55 -10.94 -4.12 -5.05
C LEU A 55 -10.62 -2.65 -4.81
N LEU A 56 -9.71 -2.41 -3.88
CA LEU A 56 -9.02 -1.14 -3.69
C LEU A 56 -7.62 -1.29 -4.29
N GLY A 57 -7.18 -0.30 -5.06
CA GLY A 57 -5.82 -0.24 -5.58
C GLY A 57 -4.95 0.64 -4.69
N VAL A 58 -3.84 0.10 -4.19
CA VAL A 58 -2.89 0.83 -3.33
C VAL A 58 -1.92 1.60 -4.21
N THR A 59 -1.81 2.92 -4.02
CA THR A 59 -1.06 3.83 -4.90
C THR A 59 -0.61 5.08 -4.13
N GLY A 60 0.19 5.93 -4.77
CA GLY A 60 0.41 7.31 -4.33
C GLY A 60 -0.75 8.24 -4.67
N VAL A 61 -0.52 9.54 -4.51
CA VAL A 61 -1.52 10.59 -4.69
C VAL A 61 -2.04 10.59 -6.13
N HIS A 62 -1.13 10.53 -7.09
CA HIS A 62 -1.44 10.51 -8.51
C HIS A 62 -1.31 9.10 -9.11
N PRO A 63 -2.09 8.78 -10.18
CA PRO A 63 -1.94 7.51 -10.89
C PRO A 63 -0.51 7.36 -11.42
N GLY A 64 0.10 6.18 -11.25
CA GLY A 64 1.49 5.96 -11.67
C GLY A 64 2.49 5.98 -10.52
N GLU A 65 2.16 6.65 -9.42
CA GLU A 65 3.07 6.79 -8.29
C GLU A 65 3.20 5.52 -7.45
N GLU A 66 4.36 5.40 -6.80
CA GLU A 66 4.68 4.31 -5.89
C GLU A 66 3.60 4.21 -4.79
N PRO A 67 3.12 3.00 -4.48
CA PRO A 67 2.15 2.79 -3.42
C PRO A 67 2.64 3.32 -2.07
N VAL A 68 1.77 4.06 -1.38
CA VAL A 68 2.01 4.48 0.01
C VAL A 68 1.38 3.47 0.95
N LEU A 69 2.23 2.75 1.70
CA LEU A 69 1.87 1.76 2.70
C LEU A 69 2.99 1.60 3.76
N PRO A 70 2.70 1.06 4.95
CA PRO A 70 3.72 0.76 5.95
C PRO A 70 4.83 -0.16 5.44
N GLU A 71 6.06 0.11 5.88
CA GLU A 71 7.22 -0.72 5.56
C GLU A 71 7.02 -2.17 6.04
N GLY A 72 7.49 -3.13 5.24
CA GLY A 72 7.36 -4.56 5.54
C GLY A 72 5.94 -5.13 5.41
N LEU A 73 4.93 -4.31 5.10
CA LEU A 73 3.57 -4.79 4.93
C LEU A 73 3.37 -5.54 3.60
N ALA A 74 4.10 -5.17 2.55
CA ALA A 74 4.06 -5.88 1.27
C ALA A 74 5.02 -7.07 1.27
N CYS A 75 4.55 -8.23 0.78
CA CYS A 75 5.37 -9.44 0.64
C CYS A 75 5.46 -9.98 -0.81
N GLY A 76 4.97 -9.22 -1.80
CA GLY A 76 5.14 -9.53 -3.23
C GLY A 76 4.05 -10.40 -3.85
N PHE A 77 4.41 -11.15 -4.89
CA PHE A 77 3.50 -11.98 -5.70
C PHE A 77 3.23 -13.37 -5.11
N ASP A 78 4.09 -13.84 -4.22
CA ASP A 78 4.08 -15.21 -3.68
C ASP A 78 3.41 -15.30 -2.30
N CYS A 79 2.63 -14.29 -1.94
CA CYS A 79 1.93 -14.25 -0.67
C CYS A 79 0.62 -13.44 -0.74
N ASP A 80 -0.21 -13.67 0.26
CA ASP A 80 -1.34 -12.83 0.63
C ASP A 80 -1.09 -12.21 2.01
N VAL A 81 -1.54 -10.96 2.17
CA VAL A 81 -1.57 -10.27 3.47
C VAL A 81 -3.00 -10.09 3.89
N PHE A 82 -3.39 -10.78 4.96
CA PHE A 82 -4.69 -10.60 5.59
C PHE A 82 -4.52 -9.65 6.78
N ALA A 83 -5.30 -8.58 6.81
CA ALA A 83 -5.24 -7.60 7.88
C ALA A 83 -6.53 -6.77 7.96
N ASP A 84 -6.67 -6.06 9.07
CA ASP A 84 -7.54 -4.89 9.17
C ASP A 84 -6.72 -3.67 8.73
N PHE A 85 -6.95 -3.19 7.50
CA PHE A 85 -6.25 -2.07 6.89
C PHE A 85 -6.99 -0.76 7.15
N GLU A 86 -6.33 0.23 7.74
CA GLU A 86 -6.80 1.61 7.66
C GLU A 86 -6.34 2.21 6.33
N VAL A 87 -7.30 2.56 5.47
CA VAL A 87 -7.03 3.08 4.14
C VAL A 87 -7.56 4.50 3.98
N CYS A 88 -6.81 5.37 3.30
CA CYS A 88 -7.25 6.72 2.99
C CYS A 88 -7.47 6.87 1.48
N PRO A 89 -8.64 7.36 1.04
CA PRO A 89 -9.01 7.34 -0.37
C PRO A 89 -8.50 8.55 -1.15
N PHE A 90 -7.80 8.33 -2.27
CA PHE A 90 -7.47 9.39 -3.25
C PHE A 90 -8.57 9.60 -4.30
N THR A 91 -9.51 8.65 -4.42
CA THR A 91 -10.68 8.81 -5.30
C THR A 91 -11.98 8.53 -4.57
N ARG A 92 -13.06 9.14 -5.05
CA ARG A 92 -14.42 8.82 -4.61
C ARG A 92 -14.79 7.39 -5.03
N GLU A 93 -15.67 6.76 -4.26
CA GLU A 93 -16.19 5.46 -4.65
C GLU A 93 -17.08 5.61 -5.91
N LYS A 94 -16.83 4.76 -6.91
CA LYS A 94 -17.63 4.64 -8.13
C LYS A 94 -17.78 3.17 -8.52
N ALA A 95 -19.00 2.75 -8.86
CA ALA A 95 -19.27 1.38 -9.29
C ALA A 95 -18.48 1.05 -10.58
N GLY A 96 -17.98 -0.18 -10.67
CA GLY A 96 -17.15 -0.63 -11.81
C GLY A 96 -15.74 -0.05 -11.87
N VAL A 97 -15.40 0.94 -11.05
CA VAL A 97 -14.06 1.53 -11.00
C VAL A 97 -13.33 1.07 -9.75
N MET A 98 -12.05 0.71 -9.90
CA MET A 98 -11.15 0.41 -8.79
C MET A 98 -10.84 1.71 -8.04
N ARG A 99 -11.19 1.77 -6.76
CA ARG A 99 -10.93 2.95 -5.93
C ARG A 99 -9.45 2.99 -5.56
N ARG A 100 -8.81 4.15 -5.73
CA ARG A 100 -7.41 4.37 -5.36
C ARG A 100 -7.33 4.78 -3.90
N VAL A 101 -6.44 4.12 -3.17
CA VAL A 101 -6.19 4.37 -1.75
C VAL A 101 -4.70 4.29 -1.47
N CYS A 102 -4.28 4.85 -0.34
CA CYS A 102 -3.06 4.46 0.36
C CYS A 102 -3.43 3.63 1.59
N VAL A 103 -2.44 2.96 2.18
CA VAL A 103 -2.58 2.29 3.48
C VAL A 103 -1.92 3.16 4.53
N GLU A 104 -2.69 3.63 5.50
CA GLU A 104 -2.20 4.40 6.63
C GLU A 104 -1.58 3.46 7.68
N SER A 105 -2.29 2.38 8.00
CA SER A 105 -1.86 1.41 9.00
C SER A 105 -2.51 0.04 8.75
N ALA A 106 -1.97 -1.00 9.37
CA ALA A 106 -2.54 -2.34 9.34
C ALA A 106 -2.46 -2.98 10.74
N SER A 107 -3.48 -3.74 11.10
CA SER A 107 -3.51 -4.53 12.34
C SER A 107 -3.99 -5.95 12.08
N LYS A 108 -3.72 -6.87 13.02
CA LYS A 108 -4.03 -8.31 12.88
C LYS A 108 -3.44 -8.91 11.60
N VAL A 109 -2.20 -8.53 11.30
CA VAL A 109 -1.52 -8.91 10.06
C VAL A 109 -1.17 -10.39 10.08
N THR A 110 -1.58 -11.11 9.04
CA THR A 110 -1.23 -12.50 8.78
C THR A 110 -0.70 -12.62 7.36
N LEU A 111 0.51 -13.16 7.21
CA LEU A 111 1.11 -13.47 5.92
C LEU A 111 0.84 -14.92 5.57
N VAL A 112 0.36 -15.18 4.36
CA VAL A 112 0.07 -16.53 3.85
C VAL A 112 0.81 -16.70 2.53
N GLY A 113 1.79 -17.60 2.48
CA GLY A 113 2.47 -17.94 1.23
C GLY A 113 1.50 -18.59 0.25
N VAL A 114 1.65 -18.29 -1.04
CA VAL A 114 0.78 -18.83 -2.10
C VAL A 114 1.62 -19.42 -3.23
N SER A 115 1.27 -20.63 -3.63
CA SER A 115 1.89 -21.33 -4.76
C SER A 115 1.05 -21.04 -6.00
N HIS A 116 1.69 -20.59 -7.08
CA HIS A 116 1.06 -20.40 -8.39
C HIS A 116 1.07 -21.67 -9.23
#